data_AF-A0A972DGG8-F1
#
_entry.id   AF-A0A972DGG8-F1
#
_cell.length_a   1.000
_cell.length_b   1.000
_cell.length_c   1.000
_cell.angle_alpha   90.00
_cell.angle_beta   90.00
_cell.angle_gamma   90.00
#
_symmetry.space_group_name_H-M   'P 1'
#
loop_
_entity.id
_entity.type
_entity.pdbx_description
1 polymer ?
#
loop_
_entity_poly.entity_id
_entity_poly.type
_entity_poly.pdbx_seq_one_letter_code
_entity_poly.pdbx_strand_id
1 'polypeptide(L)' 'MAKAGMRRPDPKDSGPKPPKNEMPPVPEIQGRAKTSKKKAKPMDRE' A
#
# COMPACT_ATOMS: atom_id res chain seq x y z
N MET A 1 -16.43 -32.32 14.69
CA MET A 1 -15.10 -31.69 14.78
C MET A 1 -15.28 -30.18 14.63
N ALA A 2 -15.13 -29.40 15.70
CA ALA A 2 -15.25 -27.95 15.59
C ALA A 2 -14.03 -27.41 14.83
N LYS A 3 -14.16 -27.24 13.51
CA LYS A 3 -13.14 -26.59 12.68
C LYS A 3 -13.28 -25.08 12.84
N ALA A 4 -13.24 -24.61 14.09
CA ALA A 4 -13.11 -23.20 14.40
C ALA A 4 -11.66 -22.86 14.05
N GLY A 5 -11.46 -22.30 12.86
CA GLY A 5 -10.15 -21.82 12.44
C GLY A 5 -9.58 -20.87 13.50
N MET A 6 -8.25 -20.86 13.61
CA MET A 6 -7.56 -19.93 14.52
C MET A 6 -8.07 -18.51 14.24
N ARG A 7 -8.64 -17.88 15.27
CA ARG A 7 -9.13 -16.50 15.17
C ARG A 7 -7.95 -15.63 14.74
N ARG A 8 -8.13 -14.85 13.67
CA ARG A 8 -7.13 -13.84 13.30
C ARG A 8 -6.95 -12.93 14.51
N PRO A 9 -5.71 -12.68 14.97
CA PRO A 9 -5.49 -11.73 16.05
C PRO A 9 -6.09 -10.39 15.66
N ASP A 10 -6.94 -9.84 16.53
CA ASP A 10 -7.45 -8.49 16.31
C ASP A 10 -6.24 -7.54 16.39
N PRO A 11 -6.15 -6.47 15.57
CA PRO A 11 -5.00 -5.56 15.58
C PRO A 11 -4.71 -4.89 16.94
N LYS A 12 -5.65 -5.02 17.89
CA LYS A 12 -5.51 -4.58 19.29
C LYS A 12 -4.72 -5.59 20.14
N ASP A 13 -4.70 -6.86 19.76
CA ASP A 13 -4.02 -7.95 20.46
C ASP A 13 -2.57 -8.13 19.99
N SER A 14 -2.19 -7.50 18.88
CA SER A 14 -0.88 -7.68 18.21
C SER A 14 0.21 -6.68 18.65
N GLY A 15 0.24 -6.28 19.93
CA GLY A 15 1.28 -5.40 20.48
C GLY A 15 1.11 -3.90 20.16
N PRO A 16 2.10 -3.06 20.49
CA PRO A 16 2.02 -1.62 20.28
C PRO A 16 1.86 -1.27 18.80
N LYS A 17 1.01 -0.29 18.52
CA LYS A 17 0.75 0.18 17.15
C LYS A 17 2.05 0.69 16.51
N PRO A 18 2.31 0.36 15.24
CA PRO A 18 3.46 0.93 14.54
C PRO A 18 3.34 2.46 14.50
N PRO A 19 4.48 3.17 14.52
CA PRO A 19 4.48 4.63 14.39
C PRO A 19 3.78 5.03 13.09
N LYS A 20 3.08 6.17 13.12
CA LYS A 20 2.47 6.74 11.92
C LYS A 20 3.59 7.18 10.99
N ASN A 21 3.41 6.97 9.69
CA ASN A 21 4.33 7.52 8.71
C ASN A 21 4.26 9.06 8.74
N GLU A 22 5.39 9.71 8.94
CA GLU A 22 5.51 11.17 8.93
C GLU A 22 5.76 11.71 7.52
N MET A 23 6.17 10.84 6.58
CA MET A 23 6.40 11.26 5.21
C MET A 23 5.08 11.59 4.51
N PRO A 24 5.06 12.63 3.66
CA PRO A 24 3.89 12.93 2.87
C PRO A 24 3.56 11.75 1.94
N PRO A 25 2.26 11.57 1.60
CA PRO A 25 1.88 10.64 0.57
C PRO A 25 2.68 10.87 -0.70
N VAL A 26 3.02 9.79 -1.41
CA VAL A 26 3.65 9.90 -2.73
C VAL A 26 2.73 10.76 -3.61
N PRO A 27 3.28 11.71 -4.38
CA PRO A 27 2.49 12.52 -5.30
C PRO A 27 1.65 11.65 -6.22
N GLU A 28 0.47 12.15 -6.59
CA GLU A 28 -0.38 11.48 -7.56
C GLU A 28 0.43 11.17 -8.82
N ILE A 29 0.41 9.90 -9.24
CA ILE A 29 1.06 9.48 -10.47
C ILE A 29 0.33 10.17 -11.61
N GLN A 30 0.97 11.17 -12.21
CA GLN A 30 0.37 11.91 -13.32
C GLN A 30 0.21 10.99 -14.53
N GLY A 31 -1.00 10.97 -15.09
CA GLY A 31 -1.32 10.28 -16.34
C GLY A 31 -2.27 9.10 -16.19
N ARG A 32 -2.84 8.66 -17.32
CA ARG A 32 -3.71 7.49 -17.36
C ARG A 32 -2.89 6.21 -17.15
N ALA A 33 -3.51 5.20 -16.56
CA ALA A 33 -2.95 3.86 -16.52
C ALA A 33 -2.55 3.41 -17.93
N LYS A 34 -1.36 2.80 -18.05
CA LYS A 34 -0.87 2.29 -19.33
C LYS A 34 -1.81 1.20 -19.84
N THR A 35 -2.44 1.44 -20.97
CA THR A 35 -3.30 0.46 -21.65
C THR A 35 -2.52 -0.46 -22.60
N SER A 36 -1.22 -0.22 -22.80
CA SER A 36 -0.36 -1.02 -23.69
C SER A 36 0.98 -1.34 -23.02
N LYS A 37 1.74 -2.28 -23.61
CA LYS A 37 3.08 -2.69 -23.13
C LYS A 37 4.17 -1.62 -23.32
N LYS A 38 3.84 -0.43 -23.82
CA LYS A 38 4.81 0.65 -24.04
C LYS A 38 5.23 1.26 -22.69
N LYS A 39 6.54 1.32 -22.44
CA LYS A 39 7.09 2.00 -21.26
C LYS A 39 6.77 3.50 -21.34
N ALA A 40 6.44 4.12 -20.21
CA ALA A 40 6.29 5.57 -20.15
C ALA A 40 7.67 6.20 -20.25
N LYS A 41 7.76 7.35 -20.93
CA LYS A 41 8.96 8.16 -20.91
C LYS A 41 9.21 8.66 -19.48
N PRO A 42 10.48 8.80 -19.05
CA PRO A 42 10.79 9.48 -17.80
C PRO A 42 10.21 10.91 -17.84
N MET A 43 9.70 11.38 -16.70
CA MET A 43 9.32 12.79 -16.58
C MET A 43 10.60 13.58 -16.33
N ASP A 44 10.94 14.48 -17.24
CA ASP A 44 12.03 15.44 -17.04
C ASP A 44 11.62 16.39 -15.90
N ARG A 45 12.43 16.42 -14.84
CA ARG A 45 12.36 17.45 -13.81
C ARG A 45 13.15 18.65 -14.33
N GLU A 46 12.44 19.70 -14.72
CA GLU A 46 12.99 21.05 -14.83
C GLU A 46 12.98 21.73 -13.44
#